data_AF-A0A7C5I011-F1
#
_entry.id   AF-A0A7C5I011-F1
#
_cell.length_a   1.000
_cell.length_b   1.000
_cell.length_c   1.000
_cell.angle_alpha   90.00
_cell.angle_beta   90.00
_cell.angle_gamma   90.00
#
_symmetry.space_group_name_H-M   'P 1'
#
loop_
_entity.id
_entity.type
_entity.pdbx_description
1 polymer ?
#
loop_
_entity_poly.entity_id
_entity_poly.type
_entity_poly.pdbx_seq_one_letter_code
_entity_poly.pdbx_strand_id
1 'polypeptide(L)'
;MSGAPMNEKITFIKTIKRFGEERLGLLFDGSFEEMAKTAFSCNWVYASQKESMASLFEHPFEFYDDEEKALKRFEELKAQGYDSYFYHAEAHGGKACPITKEMLASPRARQCYVVLHEGWHSTSRLNKHNFAYPWEESTGRVVGLFGGIELAKELGDDELLKECIDQEAAWVMFADFVNAAYKQLIEAFQQEASPEKIGAIKKELNKDAAVLHRKMPESWEKSELDKEINNAFIMRYYSYTVHYPLARKIYEEVEDVERAMARFVEDAGSLGMKQKSSL
;
A
#
# COMPACT_ATOMS: atom_id res chain seq x y z
N MET A 1 14.30 24.31 5.62
CA MET A 1 14.63 23.05 6.32
C MET A 1 15.88 22.49 5.69
N SER A 2 16.99 22.42 6.43
CA SER A 2 18.21 21.76 5.96
C SER A 2 17.98 20.25 5.98
N GLY A 3 17.86 19.61 4.81
CA GLY A 3 17.67 18.17 4.73
C GLY A 3 18.86 17.41 5.32
N ALA A 4 18.58 16.30 6.02
CA ALA A 4 19.60 15.41 6.53
C ALA A 4 20.58 14.96 5.42
N PRO A 5 21.89 14.88 5.69
CA PRO A 5 22.88 14.32 4.76
C PRO A 5 22.43 12.97 4.17
N MET A 6 22.72 12.74 2.89
CA MET A 6 22.33 11.51 2.17
C MET A 6 22.73 10.21 2.92
N ASN A 7 23.90 10.23 3.57
CA ASN A 7 24.39 9.09 4.34
C ASN A 7 23.52 8.76 5.57
N GLU A 8 22.94 9.78 6.22
CA GLU A 8 22.05 9.56 7.37
C GLU A 8 20.75 8.90 6.92
N LYS A 9 20.18 9.32 5.79
CA LYS A 9 18.96 8.73 5.23
C LYS A 9 19.17 7.25 4.85
N ILE A 10 20.28 6.93 4.19
CA ILE A 10 20.63 5.53 3.87
C ILE A 10 20.82 4.71 5.15
N THR A 11 21.49 5.29 6.16
CA THR A 11 21.70 4.63 7.46
C THR A 11 20.36 4.32 8.15
N PHE A 12 19.38 5.22 8.03
CA PHE A 12 18.05 4.99 8.58
C PHE A 12 17.32 3.83 7.87
N ILE A 13 17.36 3.75 6.53
CA ILE A 13 16.83 2.59 5.78
C ILE A 13 17.48 1.27 6.24
N LYS A 14 18.81 1.28 6.42
CA LYS A 14 19.55 0.11 6.93
C LYS A 14 19.16 -0.25 8.37
N THR A 15 18.84 0.75 9.19
CA THR A 15 18.36 0.54 10.56
C THR A 15 17.00 -0.13 10.55
N ILE A 16 16.07 0.32 9.70
CA ILE A 16 14.74 -0.31 9.54
C ILE A 16 14.89 -1.75 9.06
N LYS A 17 15.72 -1.99 8.03
CA LYS A 17 15.99 -3.34 7.52
C LYS A 17 16.51 -4.26 8.62
N ARG A 18 17.54 -3.82 9.36
CA ARG A 18 18.12 -4.59 10.47
C ARG A 18 17.08 -4.91 11.54
N PHE A 19 16.25 -3.93 11.92
CA PHE A 19 15.14 -4.17 12.83
C PHE A 19 14.16 -5.23 12.28
N GLY A 20 13.77 -5.13 11.01
CA GLY A 20 12.93 -6.15 10.37
C GLY A 20 13.54 -7.55 10.42
N GLU A 21 14.84 -7.68 10.14
CA GLU A 21 15.55 -8.97 10.15
C GLU A 21 15.75 -9.54 11.56
N GLU A 22 16.23 -8.72 12.49
CA GLU A 22 16.64 -9.17 13.83
C GLU A 22 15.48 -9.23 14.83
N ARG A 23 14.55 -8.27 14.78
CA ARG A 23 13.45 -8.16 15.74
C ARG A 23 12.18 -8.83 15.27
N LEU A 24 11.87 -8.74 13.98
CA LEU A 24 10.62 -9.26 13.40
C LEU A 24 10.81 -10.58 12.63
N GLY A 25 12.04 -10.99 12.34
CA GLY A 25 12.32 -12.20 11.56
C GLY A 25 11.95 -12.09 10.08
N LEU A 26 11.87 -10.87 9.54
CA LEU A 26 11.60 -10.63 8.13
C LEU A 26 12.82 -11.02 7.26
N LEU A 27 12.53 -11.57 6.08
CA LEU A 27 13.51 -11.89 5.05
C LEU A 27 13.39 -10.88 3.92
N PHE A 28 14.49 -10.18 3.59
CA PHE A 28 14.48 -9.12 2.56
C PHE A 28 14.94 -9.58 1.17
N ASP A 29 15.43 -10.81 1.00
CA ASP A 29 15.87 -11.36 -0.31
C ASP A 29 16.84 -10.42 -1.07
N GLY A 30 17.78 -9.81 -0.34
CA GLY A 30 18.76 -8.85 -0.86
C GLY A 30 18.22 -7.45 -1.16
N SER A 31 16.96 -7.16 -0.84
CA SER A 31 16.38 -5.82 -0.98
C SER A 31 16.97 -4.83 0.01
N PHE A 32 17.04 -3.59 -0.43
CA PHE A 32 17.59 -2.44 0.28
C PHE A 32 19.08 -2.63 0.64
N GLU A 33 19.81 -3.43 -0.15
CA GLU A 33 21.24 -3.62 0.04
C GLU A 33 22.07 -2.47 -0.54
N GLU A 34 21.76 -2.06 -1.75
CA GLU A 34 22.47 -1.03 -2.50
C GLU A 34 21.52 0.09 -2.95
N MET A 35 22.07 1.28 -3.19
CA MET A 35 21.37 2.35 -3.89
C MET A 35 21.11 1.96 -5.35
N ALA A 36 20.01 2.44 -5.92
CA ALA A 36 19.75 2.31 -7.35
C ALA A 36 20.88 2.96 -8.17
N LYS A 37 21.45 2.21 -9.13
CA LYS A 37 22.58 2.66 -9.96
C LYS A 37 22.16 3.59 -11.10
N THR A 38 20.87 3.60 -11.45
CA THR A 38 20.27 4.34 -12.56
C THR A 38 19.06 5.15 -12.09
N ALA A 39 18.41 5.88 -13.00
CA ALA A 39 17.12 6.52 -12.78
C ALA A 39 15.98 5.48 -12.74
N PHE A 40 16.09 4.51 -11.83
CA PHE A 40 15.08 3.49 -11.61
C PHE A 40 13.90 4.10 -10.87
N SER A 41 12.69 3.83 -11.36
CA SER A 41 11.43 4.28 -10.76
C SER A 41 10.45 3.12 -10.71
N CYS A 42 9.55 3.11 -9.72
CA CYS A 42 8.56 2.05 -9.60
C CYS A 42 7.19 2.63 -9.91
N ASN A 43 6.63 2.29 -11.08
CA ASN A 43 5.39 2.88 -11.54
C ASN A 43 4.36 1.81 -11.88
N TRP A 44 3.11 2.05 -11.49
CA TRP A 44 1.98 1.18 -11.74
C TRP A 44 0.86 1.94 -12.40
N VAL A 45 0.31 1.34 -13.44
CA VAL A 45 -0.88 1.84 -14.13
C VAL A 45 -2.01 0.86 -13.87
N TYR A 46 -3.12 1.38 -13.34
CA TYR A 46 -4.36 0.65 -13.12
C TYR A 46 -5.39 1.16 -14.10
N ALA A 47 -6.26 0.28 -14.58
CA ALA A 47 -7.40 0.68 -15.39
C ALA A 47 -8.59 -0.25 -15.22
N SER A 48 -9.77 0.32 -15.35
CA SER A 48 -11.05 -0.37 -15.22
C SER A 48 -12.07 0.19 -16.21
N GLN A 49 -13.04 -0.65 -16.57
CA GLN A 49 -14.26 -0.18 -17.26
C GLN A 49 -15.02 0.78 -16.35
N LYS A 50 -15.78 1.71 -16.93
CA LYS A 50 -16.56 2.68 -16.13
C LYS A 50 -17.75 2.04 -15.41
N GLU A 51 -18.23 0.93 -15.98
CA GLU A 51 -19.44 0.20 -15.61
C GLU A 51 -19.15 -1.04 -14.74
N SER A 52 -17.90 -1.25 -14.31
CA SER A 52 -17.55 -2.36 -13.41
C SER A 52 -16.35 -2.02 -12.54
N MET A 53 -16.10 -2.85 -11.51
CA MET A 53 -14.87 -2.82 -10.70
C MET A 53 -13.82 -3.83 -11.19
N ALA A 54 -13.90 -4.28 -12.45
CA ALA A 54 -12.97 -5.25 -13.01
C ALA A 54 -11.74 -4.56 -13.58
N SER A 55 -10.56 -5.15 -13.35
CA SER A 55 -9.31 -4.74 -14.01
C SER A 55 -9.41 -4.98 -15.52
N LEU A 56 -8.78 -4.11 -16.31
CA LEU A 56 -8.56 -4.36 -17.73
C LEU A 56 -7.41 -5.32 -18.01
N PHE A 57 -6.56 -5.57 -17.02
CA PHE A 57 -5.39 -6.43 -17.17
C PHE A 57 -5.61 -7.76 -16.44
N GLU A 58 -4.79 -8.76 -16.78
CA GLU A 58 -4.78 -10.08 -16.11
C GLU A 58 -4.44 -9.94 -14.61
N HIS A 59 -3.52 -9.04 -14.31
CA HIS A 59 -3.21 -8.56 -12.96
C HIS A 59 -3.95 -7.25 -12.68
N PRO A 60 -4.04 -6.76 -11.43
CA PRO A 60 -4.72 -5.49 -11.15
C PRO A 60 -4.03 -4.27 -11.82
N PHE A 61 -2.82 -4.43 -12.36
CA PHE A 61 -2.00 -3.35 -12.89
C PHE A 61 -1.02 -3.80 -13.99
N GLU A 62 -0.48 -2.83 -14.72
CA GLU A 62 0.76 -2.93 -15.52
C GLU A 62 1.90 -2.22 -14.75
N PHE A 63 3.10 -2.81 -14.71
CA PHE A 63 4.29 -2.23 -14.05
C PHE A 63 5.27 -1.65 -15.08
N TYR A 64 5.91 -0.54 -14.71
CA TYR A 64 6.90 0.17 -15.51
C TYR A 64 8.07 0.65 -14.64
N ASP A 65 9.29 0.40 -15.12
CA ASP A 65 10.54 0.92 -14.53
C ASP A 65 10.88 2.35 -14.98
N ASP A 66 10.07 2.89 -15.90
CA ASP A 66 10.21 4.18 -16.57
C ASP A 66 8.90 4.97 -16.43
N GLU A 67 8.97 6.11 -15.75
CA GLU A 67 7.82 6.97 -15.46
C GLU A 67 7.18 7.56 -16.71
N GLU A 68 7.96 7.97 -17.72
CA GLU A 68 7.42 8.57 -18.94
C GLU A 68 6.57 7.56 -19.71
N LYS A 69 7.02 6.30 -19.78
CA LYS A 69 6.23 5.21 -20.38
C LYS A 69 4.95 4.94 -19.62
N ALA A 70 5.01 4.92 -18.29
CA ALA A 70 3.86 4.71 -17.43
C ALA A 70 2.82 5.83 -17.59
N LEU A 71 3.25 7.09 -17.60
CA LEU A 71 2.38 8.25 -17.81
C LEU A 71 1.75 8.23 -19.20
N LYS A 72 2.54 7.93 -20.24
CA LYS A 72 2.01 7.78 -21.60
C LYS A 72 0.91 6.72 -21.65
N ARG A 73 1.13 5.56 -21.01
CA ARG A 73 0.13 4.49 -20.94
C ARG A 73 -1.12 4.92 -20.18
N PHE A 74 -0.96 5.60 -19.05
CA PHE A 74 -2.07 6.13 -18.25
C PHE A 74 -2.95 7.09 -19.06
N GLU A 75 -2.35 8.01 -19.81
CA GLU A 75 -3.06 8.97 -20.67
C GLU A 75 -3.72 8.28 -21.88
N GLU A 76 -3.08 7.28 -22.48
CA GLU A 76 -3.67 6.47 -23.56
C GLU A 76 -4.96 5.77 -23.10
N LEU A 77 -4.96 5.17 -21.91
CA LEU A 77 -6.13 4.49 -21.33
C LEU A 77 -7.25 5.48 -21.01
N LYS A 78 -6.89 6.65 -20.47
CA LYS A 78 -7.85 7.74 -20.21
C LYS A 78 -8.50 8.25 -21.49
N ALA A 79 -7.71 8.44 -22.56
CA ALA A 79 -8.19 8.85 -23.88
C ALA A 79 -9.13 7.81 -24.53
N GLN A 80 -8.95 6.52 -24.21
CA GLN A 80 -9.85 5.44 -24.61
C GLN A 80 -11.16 5.40 -23.80
N GLY A 81 -11.28 6.25 -22.78
CA GLY A 81 -12.49 6.39 -21.99
C GLY A 81 -12.56 5.50 -20.75
N TYR A 82 -11.46 4.84 -20.37
CA TYR A 82 -11.40 4.06 -19.15
C TYR A 82 -11.21 4.93 -17.90
N ASP A 83 -11.63 4.40 -16.76
CA ASP A 83 -11.15 4.93 -15.49
C ASP A 83 -9.73 4.39 -15.30
N SER A 84 -8.75 5.28 -15.21
CA SER A 84 -7.34 4.92 -15.02
C SER A 84 -6.77 5.57 -13.78
N TYR A 85 -5.70 4.98 -13.26
CA TYR A 85 -4.98 5.49 -12.11
C TYR A 85 -3.47 5.25 -12.25
N PHE A 86 -2.69 6.30 -12.04
CA PHE A 86 -1.23 6.25 -12.03
C PHE A 86 -0.72 6.28 -10.59
N TYR A 87 0.11 5.30 -10.24
CA TYR A 87 0.77 5.20 -8.95
C TYR A 87 2.28 5.12 -9.11
N HIS A 88 2.97 6.04 -8.47
CA HIS A 88 4.41 6.02 -8.32
C HIS A 88 4.75 5.59 -6.89
N ALA A 89 5.56 4.54 -6.72
CA ALA A 89 5.96 4.03 -5.42
C ALA A 89 7.46 4.15 -5.18
N GLU A 90 7.83 4.09 -3.91
CA GLU A 90 9.20 4.19 -3.44
C GLU A 90 10.00 2.89 -3.62
N ALA A 91 9.33 1.75 -3.73
CA ALA A 91 9.92 0.43 -3.85
C ALA A 91 8.93 -0.54 -4.53
N HIS A 92 9.41 -1.75 -4.82
CA HIS A 92 8.57 -2.85 -5.28
C HIS A 92 8.93 -4.15 -4.53
N GLY A 93 7.97 -5.06 -4.34
CA GLY A 93 8.15 -6.34 -3.62
C GLY A 93 8.96 -7.42 -4.34
N GLY A 94 9.78 -7.01 -5.31
CA GLY A 94 10.67 -7.91 -6.04
C GLY A 94 11.90 -8.30 -5.23
N LYS A 95 12.65 -9.27 -5.78
CA LYS A 95 13.96 -9.66 -5.26
C LYS A 95 14.97 -8.52 -5.48
N ALA A 96 15.81 -8.26 -4.48
CA ALA A 96 16.89 -7.27 -4.56
C ALA A 96 16.44 -5.86 -5.00
N CYS A 97 15.28 -5.41 -4.53
CA CYS A 97 14.82 -4.04 -4.76
C CYS A 97 15.86 -3.05 -4.19
N PRO A 98 16.40 -2.12 -4.98
CA PRO A 98 17.39 -1.17 -4.48
C PRO A 98 16.75 -0.08 -3.59
N ILE A 99 17.59 0.68 -2.89
CA ILE A 99 17.17 1.94 -2.25
C ILE A 99 17.04 3.01 -3.34
N THR A 100 15.84 3.56 -3.51
CA THR A 100 15.53 4.57 -4.54
C THR A 100 15.68 6.00 -3.99
N LYS A 101 15.70 6.99 -4.87
CA LYS A 101 15.77 8.40 -4.44
C LYS A 101 14.48 8.84 -3.76
N GLU A 102 13.37 8.29 -4.23
CA GLU A 102 12.01 8.58 -3.81
C GLU A 102 11.78 8.01 -2.41
N MET A 103 12.29 6.80 -2.12
CA MET A 103 12.36 6.28 -0.75
C MET A 103 13.09 7.25 0.19
N LEU A 104 14.26 7.76 -0.21
CA LEU A 104 15.02 8.71 0.62
C LEU A 104 14.35 10.09 0.74
N ALA A 105 13.48 10.45 -0.20
CA ALA A 105 12.72 11.69 -0.16
C ALA A 105 11.46 11.59 0.72
N SER A 106 10.90 10.39 0.89
CA SER A 106 9.71 10.15 1.70
C SER A 106 9.91 10.47 3.20
N PRO A 107 8.84 10.82 3.93
CA PRO A 107 8.85 10.93 5.38
C PRO A 107 9.36 9.67 6.07
N ARG A 108 9.89 9.79 7.29
CA ARG A 108 10.52 8.66 8.00
C ARG A 108 9.52 7.55 8.32
N ALA A 109 8.31 7.90 8.76
CA ALA A 109 7.25 6.91 8.94
C ALA A 109 6.91 6.14 7.65
N ARG A 110 6.87 6.84 6.51
CA ARG A 110 6.65 6.22 5.19
C ARG A 110 7.79 5.28 4.82
N GLN A 111 9.04 5.64 5.10
CA GLN A 111 10.20 4.77 4.93
C GLN A 111 10.09 3.50 5.78
N CYS A 112 9.70 3.62 7.06
CA CYS A 112 9.44 2.47 7.93
C CYS A 112 8.38 1.55 7.33
N TYR A 113 7.24 2.12 6.94
CA TYR A 113 6.16 1.39 6.29
C TYR A 113 6.65 0.62 5.07
N VAL A 114 7.27 1.30 4.09
CA VAL A 114 7.65 0.68 2.82
C VAL A 114 8.64 -0.45 3.05
N VAL A 115 9.73 -0.20 3.79
CA VAL A 115 10.80 -1.20 3.97
C VAL A 115 10.23 -2.47 4.64
N LEU A 116 9.49 -2.33 5.73
CA LEU A 116 8.95 -3.49 6.47
C LEU A 116 7.84 -4.20 5.69
N HIS A 117 7.02 -3.46 4.94
CA HIS A 117 6.00 -4.02 4.05
C HIS A 117 6.62 -4.89 2.94
N GLU A 118 7.68 -4.41 2.27
CA GLU A 118 8.37 -5.22 1.26
C GLU A 118 9.12 -6.42 1.86
N GLY A 119 9.61 -6.28 3.10
CA GLY A 119 10.13 -7.38 3.89
C GLY A 119 9.08 -8.47 4.12
N TRP A 120 7.83 -8.10 4.38
CA TRP A 120 6.72 -9.05 4.54
C TRP A 120 6.42 -9.83 3.26
N HIS A 121 6.37 -9.17 2.10
CA HIS A 121 6.20 -9.84 0.81
C HIS A 121 7.31 -10.86 0.53
N SER A 122 8.55 -10.44 0.75
CA SER A 122 9.72 -11.31 0.55
C SER A 122 9.71 -12.51 1.51
N THR A 123 9.35 -12.29 2.78
CA THR A 123 9.15 -13.35 3.78
C THR A 123 8.07 -14.33 3.35
N SER A 124 6.91 -13.82 2.94
CA SER A 124 5.76 -14.63 2.50
C SER A 124 6.08 -15.51 1.31
N ARG A 125 6.80 -14.95 0.32
CA ARG A 125 7.28 -15.68 -0.85
C ARG A 125 8.30 -16.76 -0.48
N LEU A 126 9.33 -16.40 0.28
CA LEU A 126 10.43 -17.33 0.63
C LEU A 126 9.94 -18.49 1.51
N ASN A 127 8.99 -18.23 2.40
CA ASN A 127 8.38 -19.25 3.26
C ASN A 127 7.17 -19.95 2.62
N LYS A 128 6.83 -19.62 1.36
CA LYS A 128 5.73 -20.23 0.59
C LYS A 128 4.39 -20.21 1.32
N HIS A 129 4.05 -19.09 1.96
CA HIS A 129 2.79 -18.93 2.67
C HIS A 129 1.56 -19.00 1.73
N ASN A 130 1.75 -18.67 0.44
CA ASN A 130 0.74 -18.74 -0.62
C ASN A 130 -0.52 -17.94 -0.30
N PHE A 131 -0.37 -16.71 0.17
CA PHE A 131 -1.50 -15.84 0.49
C PHE A 131 -2.23 -15.37 -0.76
N ALA A 132 -3.56 -15.24 -0.65
CA ALA A 132 -4.34 -14.47 -1.59
C ALA A 132 -3.88 -13.00 -1.52
N TYR A 133 -3.73 -12.38 -2.68
CA TYR A 133 -3.13 -11.04 -2.81
C TYR A 133 -3.72 -10.00 -1.84
N PRO A 134 -5.05 -9.85 -1.69
CA PRO A 134 -5.59 -8.86 -0.74
C PRO A 134 -5.23 -9.10 0.73
N TRP A 135 -5.06 -10.38 1.13
CA TRP A 135 -4.64 -10.69 2.49
C TRP A 135 -3.17 -10.34 2.71
N GLU A 136 -2.32 -10.67 1.75
CA GLU A 136 -0.90 -10.33 1.81
C GLU A 136 -0.68 -8.82 1.91
N GLU A 137 -1.37 -8.04 1.08
CA GLU A 137 -1.29 -6.57 1.09
C GLU A 137 -1.84 -5.97 2.40
N SER A 138 -3.00 -6.43 2.86
CA SER A 138 -3.62 -5.95 4.10
C SER A 138 -2.76 -6.26 5.34
N THR A 139 -2.14 -7.43 5.39
CA THR A 139 -1.25 -7.84 6.50
C THR A 139 0.10 -7.14 6.40
N GLY A 140 0.66 -6.99 5.20
CA GLY A 140 1.86 -6.20 4.96
C GLY A 140 1.67 -4.76 5.39
N ARG A 141 0.47 -4.20 5.26
CA ARG A 141 0.14 -2.86 5.76
C ARG A 141 0.22 -2.76 7.28
N VAL A 142 -0.24 -3.79 8.00
CA VAL A 142 -0.09 -3.87 9.46
C VAL A 142 1.38 -4.00 9.85
N VAL A 143 2.13 -4.91 9.21
CA VAL A 143 3.57 -5.09 9.46
C VAL A 143 4.33 -3.79 9.25
N GLY A 144 4.05 -3.07 8.15
CA GLY A 144 4.69 -1.80 7.85
C GLY A 144 4.38 -0.70 8.88
N LEU A 145 3.11 -0.46 9.18
CA LEU A 145 2.69 0.63 10.06
C LEU A 145 3.10 0.36 11.52
N PHE A 146 2.74 -0.80 12.07
CA PHE A 146 2.99 -1.11 13.47
C PHE A 146 4.45 -1.49 13.72
N GLY A 147 5.15 -2.05 12.73
CA GLY A 147 6.59 -2.27 12.83
C GLY A 147 7.36 -0.95 12.89
N GLY A 148 6.90 0.09 12.18
CA GLY A 148 7.43 1.44 12.32
C GLY A 148 7.21 2.05 13.71
N ILE A 149 6.05 1.80 14.33
CA ILE A 149 5.75 2.22 15.70
C ILE A 149 6.67 1.50 16.71
N GLU A 150 6.84 0.19 16.57
CA GLU A 150 7.73 -0.59 17.44
C GLU A 150 9.19 -0.16 17.32
N LEU A 151 9.69 0.05 16.09
CA LEU A 151 11.02 0.58 15.85
C LEU A 151 11.22 1.96 16.51
N ALA A 152 10.25 2.86 16.35
CA ALA A 152 10.34 4.20 16.95
C ALA A 152 10.44 4.15 18.48
N LYS A 153 9.68 3.25 19.12
CA LYS A 153 9.76 2.99 20.56
C LYS A 153 11.13 2.43 20.96
N GLU A 154 11.67 1.47 20.21
CA GLU A 154 12.98 0.87 20.48
C GLU A 154 14.12 1.90 20.38
N LEU A 155 14.03 2.81 19.40
CA LEU A 155 14.98 3.91 19.23
C LEU A 155 14.81 5.03 20.26
N GLY A 156 13.70 5.09 20.98
CA GLY A 156 13.34 6.22 21.84
C GLY A 156 13.13 7.52 21.05
N ASP A 157 12.65 7.42 19.82
CA ASP A 157 12.46 8.54 18.89
C ASP A 157 11.00 9.00 18.88
N ASP A 158 10.68 9.97 19.73
CA ASP A 158 9.31 10.48 19.93
C ASP A 158 8.74 11.17 18.67
N GLU A 159 9.58 11.82 17.86
CA GLU A 159 9.14 12.46 16.62
C GLU A 159 8.73 11.40 15.58
N LEU A 160 9.57 10.39 15.38
CA LEU A 160 9.24 9.26 14.50
C LEU A 160 8.01 8.50 15.00
N LEU A 161 7.89 8.29 16.32
CA LEU A 161 6.75 7.61 16.91
C LEU A 161 5.45 8.36 16.60
N LYS A 162 5.46 9.68 16.75
CA LYS A 162 4.31 10.53 16.39
C LYS A 162 3.99 10.42 14.90
N GLU A 163 4.98 10.50 14.01
CA GLU A 163 4.76 10.34 12.56
C GLU A 163 4.13 8.99 12.22
N CYS A 164 4.61 7.89 12.82
CA CYS A 164 4.08 6.55 12.58
C CYS A 164 2.63 6.40 13.08
N ILE A 165 2.30 6.97 14.24
CA ILE A 165 0.93 6.98 14.78
C ILE A 165 0.01 7.82 13.89
N ASP A 166 0.44 9.00 13.46
CA ASP A 166 -0.34 9.86 12.56
C ASP A 166 -0.59 9.16 11.21
N GLN A 167 0.41 8.43 10.70
CA GLN A 167 0.25 7.66 9.46
C GLN A 167 -0.72 6.48 9.63
N GLU A 168 -0.67 5.75 10.76
CA GLU A 168 -1.65 4.70 11.05
C GLU A 168 -3.07 5.27 11.12
N ALA A 169 -3.26 6.37 11.85
CA ALA A 169 -4.56 7.01 11.98
C ALA A 169 -5.10 7.49 10.63
N ALA A 170 -4.23 8.07 9.79
CA ALA A 170 -4.58 8.46 8.43
C ALA A 170 -4.98 7.24 7.58
N TRP A 171 -4.23 6.15 7.65
CA TRP A 171 -4.54 4.93 6.90
C TRP A 171 -5.87 4.30 7.32
N VAL A 172 -6.23 4.31 8.60
CA VAL A 172 -7.52 3.81 9.09
C VAL A 172 -8.67 4.57 8.43
N MET A 173 -8.62 5.91 8.46
CA MET A 173 -9.66 6.73 7.82
C MET A 173 -9.73 6.49 6.31
N PHE A 174 -8.57 6.33 5.67
CA PHE A 174 -8.46 6.06 4.25
C PHE A 174 -9.03 4.67 3.89
N ALA A 175 -8.73 3.64 4.68
CA ALA A 175 -9.22 2.28 4.49
C ALA A 175 -10.74 2.21 4.63
N ASP A 176 -11.32 2.88 5.62
CA ASP A 176 -12.76 2.97 5.80
C ASP A 176 -13.44 3.62 4.60
N PHE A 177 -12.87 4.72 4.09
CA PHE A 177 -13.37 5.40 2.89
C PHE A 177 -13.34 4.49 1.66
N VAL A 178 -12.21 3.85 1.37
CA VAL A 178 -12.07 2.98 0.19
C VAL A 178 -13.02 1.78 0.28
N ASN A 179 -13.12 1.14 1.44
CA ASN A 179 -14.01 -0.01 1.63
C ASN A 179 -15.50 0.39 1.47
N ALA A 180 -15.90 1.54 2.00
CA ALA A 180 -17.26 2.06 1.83
C ALA A 180 -17.56 2.42 0.37
N ALA A 181 -16.62 3.09 -0.30
CA ALA A 181 -16.73 3.46 -1.71
C ALA A 181 -16.80 2.23 -2.64
N TYR A 182 -15.96 1.22 -2.39
CA TYR A 182 -16.01 -0.05 -3.12
C TYR A 182 -17.38 -0.72 -2.98
N LYS A 183 -17.89 -0.82 -1.75
CA LYS A 183 -19.21 -1.40 -1.47
C LYS A 183 -20.33 -0.64 -2.19
N GLN A 184 -20.31 0.68 -2.13
CA GLN A 184 -21.33 1.51 -2.78
C GLN A 184 -21.31 1.33 -4.32
N LEU A 185 -20.13 1.29 -4.93
CA LEU A 185 -19.99 1.11 -6.37
C LEU A 185 -20.39 -0.31 -6.81
N ILE A 186 -19.95 -1.35 -6.11
CA ILE A 186 -20.28 -2.73 -6.49
C ILE A 186 -21.78 -3.01 -6.36
N GLU A 187 -22.44 -2.49 -5.33
CA GLU A 187 -23.90 -2.58 -5.18
C GLU A 187 -24.63 -1.87 -6.33
N ALA A 188 -24.15 -0.70 -6.74
CA ALA A 188 -24.73 0.03 -7.86
C ALA A 188 -24.55 -0.72 -9.19
N PHE A 189 -23.37 -1.32 -9.44
CA PHE A 189 -23.14 -2.13 -10.64
C PHE A 189 -23.98 -3.41 -10.65
N GLN A 190 -24.13 -4.10 -9.51
CA GLN A 190 -24.98 -5.28 -9.38
C GLN A 190 -26.47 -5.00 -9.61
N GLN A 191 -26.90 -3.78 -9.32
CA GLN A 191 -28.26 -3.30 -9.57
C GLN A 191 -28.46 -2.73 -10.99
N GLU A 192 -27.45 -2.86 -11.87
CA GLU A 192 -27.46 -2.32 -13.23
C GLU A 192 -27.83 -0.82 -13.24
N ALA A 193 -27.30 -0.06 -12.27
CA ALA A 193 -27.54 1.37 -12.17
C ALA A 193 -27.16 2.10 -13.47
N SER A 194 -27.94 3.11 -13.85
CA SER A 194 -27.66 3.87 -15.07
C SER A 194 -26.30 4.59 -15.00
N PRO A 195 -25.66 4.88 -16.14
CA PRO A 195 -24.41 5.62 -16.18
C PRO A 195 -24.47 6.96 -15.43
N GLU A 196 -25.61 7.66 -15.47
CA GLU A 196 -25.82 8.92 -14.75
C GLU A 196 -25.79 8.73 -13.23
N LYS A 197 -26.38 7.63 -12.73
CA LYS A 197 -26.36 7.28 -11.31
C LYS A 197 -24.95 6.91 -10.85
N ILE A 198 -24.20 6.14 -11.65
CA ILE A 198 -22.79 5.83 -11.37
C ILE A 198 -21.94 7.12 -11.35
N GLY A 199 -22.14 8.01 -12.33
CA GLY A 199 -21.47 9.30 -12.38
C GLY A 199 -21.78 10.18 -11.16
N ALA A 200 -23.03 10.17 -10.69
CA ALA A 200 -23.42 10.88 -9.47
C ALA A 200 -22.74 10.30 -8.22
N ILE A 201 -22.66 8.97 -8.07
CA ILE A 201 -21.94 8.33 -6.98
C ILE A 201 -20.47 8.76 -6.97
N LYS A 202 -19.77 8.63 -8.11
CA LYS A 202 -18.36 9.04 -8.23
C LYS A 202 -18.15 10.51 -7.88
N LYS A 203 -19.08 11.39 -8.30
CA LYS A 203 -19.03 12.81 -7.95
C LYS A 203 -19.15 13.05 -6.45
N GLU A 204 -20.04 12.35 -5.75
CA GLU A 204 -20.13 12.44 -4.29
C GLU A 204 -18.88 11.86 -3.61
N LEU A 205 -18.35 10.73 -4.08
CA LEU A 205 -17.11 10.15 -3.55
C LEU A 205 -15.93 11.12 -3.64
N ASN A 206 -15.80 11.88 -4.73
CA ASN A 206 -14.77 12.92 -4.84
C ASN A 206 -14.98 14.08 -3.86
N LYS A 207 -16.23 14.45 -3.55
CA LYS A 207 -16.52 15.45 -2.51
C LYS A 207 -16.17 14.91 -1.13
N ASP A 208 -16.52 13.66 -0.85
CA ASP A 208 -16.23 12.99 0.41
C ASP A 208 -14.73 12.85 0.63
N ALA A 209 -13.96 12.49 -0.42
CA ALA A 209 -12.50 12.50 -0.40
C ALA A 209 -11.94 13.89 -0.05
N ALA A 210 -12.46 14.97 -0.66
CA ALA A 210 -12.03 16.32 -0.33
C ALA A 210 -12.39 16.74 1.11
N VAL A 211 -13.50 16.25 1.66
CA VAL A 211 -13.86 16.44 3.08
C VAL A 211 -12.90 15.66 3.99
N LEU A 212 -12.61 14.41 3.63
CA LEU A 212 -11.72 13.53 4.38
C LEU A 212 -10.29 14.06 4.39
N HIS A 213 -9.77 14.51 3.24
CA HIS A 213 -8.45 15.14 3.10
C HIS A 213 -8.23 16.24 4.16
N ARG A 214 -9.24 17.09 4.41
CA ARG A 214 -9.14 18.18 5.40
C ARG A 214 -9.06 17.71 6.86
N LYS A 215 -9.49 16.49 7.15
CA LYS A 215 -9.54 15.90 8.50
C LYS A 215 -8.37 14.97 8.79
N MET A 216 -7.74 14.43 7.75
CA MET A 216 -6.63 13.49 7.90
C MET A 216 -5.37 14.18 8.43
N PRO A 217 -4.61 13.50 9.30
CA PRO A 217 -3.22 13.87 9.61
C PRO A 217 -2.39 14.03 8.33
N GLU A 218 -1.32 14.82 8.42
CA GLU A 218 -0.40 14.94 7.29
C GLU A 218 0.29 13.61 7.03
N SER A 219 0.01 13.01 5.89
CA SER A 219 0.54 11.70 5.52
C SER A 219 0.52 11.52 4.01
N TRP A 220 1.18 10.46 3.53
CA TRP A 220 1.13 10.09 2.13
C TRP A 220 -0.30 9.75 1.67
N GLU A 221 -1.05 9.02 2.50
CA GLU A 221 -2.44 8.62 2.23
C GLU A 221 -3.35 9.84 2.00
N LYS A 222 -3.10 10.93 2.73
CA LYS A 222 -3.81 12.19 2.53
C LYS A 222 -3.58 12.75 1.13
N SER A 223 -2.32 12.79 0.66
CA SER A 223 -2.00 13.31 -0.69
C SER A 223 -2.66 12.51 -1.82
N GLU A 224 -2.98 11.24 -1.58
CA GLU A 224 -3.65 10.40 -2.58
C GLU A 224 -5.12 10.80 -2.77
N LEU A 225 -5.75 11.45 -1.78
CA LEU A 225 -7.12 11.96 -1.89
C LEU A 225 -7.23 13.24 -2.75
N ASP A 226 -6.11 13.84 -3.16
CA ASP A 226 -6.11 14.94 -4.14
C ASP A 226 -6.29 14.44 -5.57
N LYS A 227 -6.15 13.13 -5.79
CA LYS A 227 -6.36 12.50 -7.10
C LYS A 227 -7.85 12.24 -7.35
N GLU A 228 -8.19 12.07 -8.61
CA GLU A 228 -9.56 11.73 -9.01
C GLU A 228 -9.96 10.36 -8.42
N ILE A 229 -11.06 10.34 -7.66
CA ILE A 229 -11.63 9.11 -7.13
C ILE A 229 -12.50 8.46 -8.21
N ASN A 230 -11.98 7.40 -8.80
CA ASN A 230 -12.61 6.62 -9.86
C ASN A 230 -12.49 5.11 -9.60
N ASN A 231 -13.00 4.26 -10.51
CA ASN A 231 -12.98 2.81 -10.30
C ASN A 231 -11.56 2.25 -10.14
N ALA A 232 -10.58 2.75 -10.92
CA ALA A 232 -9.19 2.30 -10.86
C ALA A 232 -8.51 2.69 -9.54
N PHE A 233 -8.77 3.91 -9.03
CA PHE A 233 -8.33 4.33 -7.70
C PHE A 233 -8.85 3.37 -6.63
N ILE A 234 -10.18 3.16 -6.59
CA ILE A 234 -10.81 2.34 -5.57
C ILE A 234 -10.33 0.88 -5.66
N MET A 235 -10.22 0.33 -6.87
CA MET A 235 -9.73 -1.02 -7.12
C MET A 235 -8.31 -1.23 -6.59
N ARG A 236 -7.39 -0.30 -6.88
CA ARG A 236 -6.00 -0.35 -6.38
C ARG A 236 -6.00 -0.49 -4.86
N TYR A 237 -6.71 0.39 -4.18
CA TYR A 237 -6.62 0.47 -2.73
C TYR A 237 -7.43 -0.63 -2.05
N TYR A 238 -8.49 -1.14 -2.67
CA TYR A 238 -9.35 -2.13 -2.04
C TYR A 238 -8.59 -3.41 -1.67
N SER A 239 -7.62 -3.86 -2.47
CA SER A 239 -6.78 -5.01 -2.11
C SER A 239 -5.95 -4.79 -0.84
N TYR A 240 -5.58 -3.54 -0.54
CA TYR A 240 -4.83 -3.17 0.66
C TYR A 240 -5.74 -2.94 1.87
N THR A 241 -7.03 -2.64 1.67
CA THR A 241 -7.91 -2.15 2.73
C THR A 241 -8.97 -3.17 3.17
N VAL A 242 -9.35 -4.11 2.30
CA VAL A 242 -10.49 -5.01 2.54
C VAL A 242 -10.32 -5.88 3.79
N HIS A 243 -9.10 -6.35 4.07
CA HIS A 243 -8.82 -7.19 5.24
C HIS A 243 -8.01 -6.46 6.31
N TYR A 244 -7.69 -5.19 6.10
CA TYR A 244 -6.94 -4.39 7.06
C TYR A 244 -7.62 -4.32 8.44
N PRO A 245 -8.95 -4.11 8.58
CA PRO A 245 -9.60 -4.13 9.90
C PRO A 245 -9.40 -5.45 10.67
N LEU A 246 -9.42 -6.59 9.96
CA LEU A 246 -9.18 -7.89 10.58
C LEU A 246 -7.71 -8.07 10.97
N ALA A 247 -6.79 -7.74 10.06
CA ALA A 247 -5.35 -7.84 10.33
C ALA A 247 -4.94 -6.91 11.50
N ARG A 248 -5.50 -5.70 11.55
CA ARG A 248 -5.30 -4.77 12.67
C ARG A 248 -5.83 -5.35 13.97
N LYS A 249 -7.05 -5.91 13.98
CA LYS A 249 -7.61 -6.54 15.18
C LYS A 249 -6.72 -7.68 15.70
N ILE A 250 -6.18 -8.51 14.81
CA ILE A 250 -5.23 -9.58 15.18
C ILE A 250 -4.00 -8.98 15.88
N TYR A 251 -3.45 -7.87 15.35
CA TYR A 251 -2.35 -7.16 16.00
C TYR A 251 -2.76 -6.61 17.37
N GLU A 252 -3.90 -5.93 17.49
CA GLU A 252 -4.38 -5.37 18.77
C GLU A 252 -4.61 -6.43 19.85
N GLU A 253 -4.91 -7.67 19.47
CA GLU A 253 -5.06 -8.79 20.41
C GLU A 253 -3.72 -9.30 20.97
N VAL A 254 -2.60 -9.08 20.26
CA VAL A 254 -1.27 -9.59 20.63
C VAL A 254 -0.26 -8.51 20.98
N GLU A 255 -0.48 -7.28 20.51
CA GLU A 255 0.33 -6.06 20.69
C GLU A 255 1.84 -6.23 20.36
N ASP A 256 2.15 -7.12 19.42
CA ASP A 256 3.51 -7.44 18.98
C ASP A 256 3.46 -7.88 17.50
N VAL A 257 4.20 -7.20 16.63
CA VAL A 257 4.17 -7.42 15.17
C VAL A 257 4.64 -8.82 14.80
N GLU A 258 5.68 -9.35 15.44
CA GLU A 258 6.21 -10.70 15.19
C GLU A 258 5.13 -11.76 15.46
N ARG A 259 4.44 -11.65 16.61
CA ARG A 259 3.33 -12.54 16.97
C ARG A 259 2.12 -12.36 16.05
N ALA A 260 1.83 -11.13 15.64
CA ALA A 260 0.74 -10.87 14.69
C ALA A 260 1.02 -11.53 13.33
N MET A 261 2.27 -11.47 12.85
CA MET A 261 2.67 -12.16 11.61
C MET A 261 2.49 -13.67 11.70
N ALA A 262 2.87 -14.29 12.82
CA ALA A 262 2.62 -15.71 13.03
C ALA A 262 1.12 -16.05 12.94
N ARG A 263 0.27 -15.22 13.55
CA ARG A 263 -1.19 -15.35 13.45
C ARG A 263 -1.74 -15.12 12.05
N PHE A 264 -1.18 -14.18 11.28
CA PHE A 264 -1.59 -13.99 9.89
C PHE A 264 -1.40 -15.24 9.04
N VAL A 265 -0.32 -15.99 9.28
CA VAL A 265 -0.02 -17.26 8.60
C VAL A 265 -1.00 -18.36 9.05
N GLU A 266 -1.25 -18.47 10.35
CA GLU A 266 -2.16 -19.47 10.93
C GLU A 266 -3.62 -19.25 10.44
N ASP A 267 -4.11 -18.03 10.58
CA ASP A 267 -5.52 -17.69 10.33
C ASP A 267 -5.85 -17.73 8.83
N ALA A 268 -4.88 -17.47 7.94
CA ALA A 268 -5.10 -17.44 6.49
C ALA A 268 -5.75 -18.71 5.91
N GLY A 269 -5.41 -19.88 6.46
CA GLY A 269 -5.99 -21.15 6.02
C GLY A 269 -7.47 -21.26 6.37
N SER A 270 -7.81 -20.92 7.62
CA SER A 270 -9.19 -20.98 8.12
C SER A 270 -10.11 -19.93 7.49
N LEU A 271 -9.53 -18.79 7.10
CA LEU A 271 -10.25 -17.66 6.50
C LEU A 271 -10.40 -17.79 4.97
N GLY A 272 -9.88 -18.85 4.36
CA GLY A 272 -9.90 -19.04 2.90
C GLY A 272 -9.03 -18.02 2.15
N MET A 273 -8.01 -17.48 2.81
CA MET A 273 -7.13 -16.42 2.30
C MET A 273 -5.82 -16.98 1.73
N LYS A 274 -5.79 -18.27 1.36
CA LYS A 274 -4.72 -18.86 0.56
C LYS A 274 -5.09 -18.84 -0.92
N GLN A 275 -4.09 -18.74 -1.79
CA GLN A 275 -4.30 -18.91 -3.22
C GLN A 275 -4.90 -20.29 -3.48
N LYS A 276 -5.98 -20.34 -4.26
CA LYS A 276 -6.50 -21.62 -4.75
C LYS A 276 -5.45 -22.21 -5.67
N SER A 277 -4.97 -23.41 -5.33
CA SER A 277 -4.06 -24.15 -6.20
C SER A 277 -4.76 -24.36 -7.54
N SER A 278 -4.24 -23.76 -8.60
CA SER A 278 -4.62 -24.16 -9.96
C SER A 278 -4.08 -25.58 -10.17
N LEU A 279 -4.98 -26.57 -10.11
CA LEU A 279 -4.73 -27.93 -10.58
C LEU A 279 -4.62 -27.97 -12.10
#